data_AF-A0A139DFX6-F1
#
_entry.id   AF-A0A139DFX6-F1
#
_cell.length_a   1.000
_cell.length_b   1.000
_cell.length_c   1.000
_cell.angle_alpha   90.00
_cell.angle_beta   90.00
_cell.angle_gamma   90.00
#
_symmetry.space_group_name_H-M   'P 1'
#
loop_
_entity.id
_entity.type
_entity.pdbx_description
1 polymer ?
#
loop_
_entity_poly.entity_id
_entity_poly.type
_entity_poly.pdbx_seq_one_letter_code
_entity_poly.pdbx_strand_id
1 'polypeptide(L)'
;KQPMQENSPTPVALSRKFSIAPMMDWTTPHFRYFARLLSRHTLLYTEMVTTGALIHGDTERFLRYHEIEHPLALQLGGSDPAAHGWPNSSDSMR
;
A
#
# COMPACT_ATOMS: atom_id res chain seq x y z
N LYS A 1 -7.92 -43.18 -12.83
CA LYS A 1 -8.52 -41.87 -12.50
C LYS A 1 -7.39 -40.92 -12.13
N GLN A 2 -6.98 -40.02 -13.05
CA GLN A 2 -6.01 -38.96 -12.76
C GLN A 2 -6.74 -37.85 -11.97
N PRO A 3 -6.13 -37.22 -10.96
CA PRO A 3 -6.75 -36.09 -10.27
C PRO A 3 -6.70 -34.87 -11.18
N MET A 4 -7.81 -34.14 -11.22
CA MET A 4 -8.01 -32.89 -11.95
C MET A 4 -7.09 -31.84 -11.33
N GLN A 5 -6.16 -31.28 -12.12
CA GLN A 5 -5.34 -30.15 -11.66
C GLN A 5 -6.22 -28.89 -11.60
N GLU A 6 -6.39 -28.37 -10.40
CA GLU A 6 -7.10 -27.14 -10.10
C GLU A 6 -6.25 -25.94 -10.55
N ASN A 7 -6.66 -25.27 -11.62
CA ASN A 7 -5.99 -24.07 -12.15
C ASN A 7 -6.16 -22.91 -11.16
N SER A 8 -5.24 -22.81 -10.20
CA SER A 8 -5.14 -21.64 -9.33
C SER A 8 -4.74 -20.42 -10.17
N PRO A 9 -5.47 -19.29 -10.14
CA PRO A 9 -5.10 -18.11 -10.92
C PRO A 9 -3.74 -17.60 -10.45
N THR A 10 -2.75 -17.59 -11.34
CA THR A 10 -1.43 -17.02 -11.07
C THR A 10 -1.62 -15.56 -10.67
N PRO A 11 -1.09 -15.11 -9.51
CA PRO A 11 -1.22 -13.71 -9.10
C PRO A 11 -0.65 -12.81 -10.19
N VAL A 12 -1.50 -11.95 -10.77
CA VAL A 12 -1.05 -10.98 -11.78
C VAL A 12 -0.01 -10.09 -11.12
N ALA A 13 1.24 -10.17 -11.58
CA ALA A 13 2.34 -9.41 -10.99
C ALA A 13 2.06 -7.90 -11.05
N LEU A 14 2.21 -7.21 -9.92
CA LEU A 14 2.01 -5.77 -9.84
C LEU A 14 3.02 -5.02 -10.71
N SER A 15 2.55 -4.33 -11.75
CA SER A 15 3.36 -3.49 -12.64
C SER A 15 3.74 -2.18 -11.96
N ARG A 16 5.04 -1.86 -11.92
CA ARG A 16 5.62 -0.63 -11.35
C ARG A 16 6.21 0.32 -12.39
N LYS A 17 5.96 0.06 -13.69
CA LYS A 17 6.50 0.87 -14.80
C LYS A 17 5.93 2.29 -14.83
N PHE A 18 4.70 2.47 -14.34
CA PHE A 18 4.04 3.76 -14.29
C PHE A 18 3.28 3.88 -12.97
N SER A 19 3.55 4.97 -12.24
CA SER A 19 2.97 5.24 -10.93
C SER A 19 2.77 6.73 -10.72
N ILE A 20 1.77 7.09 -9.92
CA ILE A 20 1.58 8.48 -9.48
C ILE A 20 2.25 8.65 -8.12
N ALA A 21 3.11 9.67 -8.01
CA ALA A 21 3.83 9.96 -6.79
C ALA A 21 2.89 10.31 -5.63
N PRO A 22 3.23 9.93 -4.39
CA PRO A 22 2.53 10.39 -3.20
C PRO A 22 2.73 11.89 -3.01
N MET A 23 1.65 12.65 -2.87
CA MET A 23 1.68 14.10 -2.72
C MET A 23 0.64 14.51 -1.67
N MET A 24 1.10 15.08 -0.56
CA MET A 24 0.24 15.60 0.50
C MET A 24 -0.76 16.62 -0.07
N ASP A 25 -2.01 16.55 0.40
CA ASP A 25 -3.16 17.35 -0.03
C ASP A 25 -3.57 17.17 -1.52
N TRP A 26 -2.81 16.38 -2.29
CA TRP A 26 -3.06 16.16 -3.71
C TRP A 26 -3.59 14.76 -3.99
N THR A 27 -2.88 13.72 -3.53
CA THR A 27 -3.25 12.31 -3.77
C THR A 27 -4.33 11.82 -2.80
N THR A 28 -5.36 12.63 -2.59
CA THR A 28 -6.55 12.31 -1.80
C THR A 28 -7.38 11.18 -2.45
N PRO A 29 -8.34 10.55 -1.74
CA PRO A 29 -9.23 9.55 -2.35
C PRO A 29 -9.95 10.03 -3.61
N HIS A 30 -10.37 11.30 -3.66
CA HIS A 30 -11.03 11.88 -4.83
C HIS A 30 -10.11 11.97 -6.05
N PHE A 31 -8.86 12.39 -5.84
CA PHE A 31 -7.87 12.42 -6.91
C PHE A 31 -7.55 11.01 -7.41
N ARG A 32 -7.39 10.04 -6.50
CA ARG A 32 -7.08 8.65 -6.86
C ARG A 32 -8.21 8.00 -7.63
N TYR A 33 -9.46 8.30 -7.27
CA TYR A 33 -10.63 7.91 -8.06
C TYR A 33 -10.59 8.48 -9.49
N PHE A 34 -10.33 9.78 -9.63
CA PHE A 34 -10.17 10.41 -10.95
C PHE A 34 -9.04 9.78 -11.76
N ALA A 35 -7.87 9.56 -11.16
CA ALA A 35 -6.74 8.91 -11.80
C ALA A 35 -7.07 7.47 -12.25
N ARG A 36 -7.92 6.76 -11.50
CA ARG A 36 -8.39 5.42 -11.88
C ARG A 36 -9.34 5.44 -13.09
N LEU A 37 -10.13 6.50 -13.26
CA LEU A 37 -10.93 6.70 -14.48
C LEU A 37 -10.05 6.88 -15.71
N LEU A 38 -8.85 7.47 -15.55
CA LEU A 38 -7.89 7.67 -16.64
C LEU A 38 -7.06 6.41 -16.94
N SER A 39 -6.72 5.61 -15.94
CA SER A 39 -5.90 4.41 -16.11
C SER A 39 -6.25 3.30 -15.13
N ARG A 40 -6.39 2.08 -15.67
CA ARG A 40 -6.68 0.85 -14.90
C ARG A 40 -5.43 0.19 -14.29
N HIS A 41 -4.24 0.54 -14.77
CA HIS A 41 -3.00 -0.19 -14.45
C HIS A 41 -1.96 0.62 -13.70
N THR A 42 -2.17 1.94 -13.57
CA THR A 42 -1.27 2.80 -12.82
C THR A 42 -1.28 2.42 -11.35
N LEU A 43 -0.09 2.26 -10.77
CA LEU A 43 0.09 2.16 -9.33
C LEU A 43 -0.12 3.53 -8.70
N LEU A 44 -1.13 3.64 -7.86
CA LEU A 44 -1.43 4.85 -7.11
C LEU A 44 -0.73 4.79 -5.76
N TYR A 45 -0.26 5.92 -5.25
CA TYR A 45 0.17 6.05 -3.86
C TYR A 45 -0.83 6.91 -3.10
N THR A 46 -1.09 6.55 -1.84
CA THR A 46 -1.80 7.43 -0.91
C THR A 46 -0.96 8.67 -0.60
N GLU A 47 -1.55 9.62 0.10
CA GLU A 47 -0.77 10.68 0.75
C GLU A 47 0.28 10.07 1.69
N MET A 48 1.39 10.78 1.86
CA MET A 48 2.44 10.39 2.80
C MET A 48 1.91 10.52 4.22
N VAL A 49 1.90 9.41 4.98
CA VAL A 49 1.47 9.37 6.38
C VAL A 49 2.70 9.20 7.26
N THR A 50 2.86 10.02 8.30
CA THR A 50 3.99 9.84 9.23
C THR A 50 3.66 8.78 10.29
N THR A 51 4.65 8.01 10.73
CA THR A 51 4.50 6.99 11.78
C THR A 51 3.94 7.61 13.07
N GLY A 52 4.34 8.84 13.41
CA GLY A 52 3.79 9.58 14.53
C GLY A 52 2.29 9.86 14.40
N ALA A 53 1.81 10.26 13.21
CA ALA A 53 0.40 10.50 12.93
C ALA A 53 -0.42 9.20 12.89
N LEU A 54 0.20 8.08 12.50
CA LEU A 54 -0.45 6.77 12.50
C LEU A 54 -0.66 6.22 13.92
N ILE A 55 0.35 6.39 14.80
CA ILE A 55 0.35 5.88 16.18
C ILE A 55 -0.48 6.77 17.12
N HIS A 56 -0.40 8.09 16.98
CA HIS A 56 -1.00 9.04 17.92
C HIS A 56 -2.20 9.81 17.35
N GLY A 57 -2.47 9.68 16.05
CA GLY A 57 -3.55 10.35 15.35
C GLY A 57 -4.69 9.41 14.96
N ASP A 58 -5.55 9.90 14.08
CA ASP A 58 -6.69 9.16 13.56
C ASP A 58 -6.25 8.21 12.42
N THR A 59 -5.87 6.99 12.79
CA THR A 59 -5.41 5.94 11.87
C THR A 59 -6.43 5.67 10.76
N GLU A 60 -7.72 5.65 11.09
CA GLU A 60 -8.81 5.37 10.14
C GLU A 60 -8.91 6.44 9.06
N ARG A 61 -8.66 7.71 9.40
CA ARG A 61 -8.59 8.78 8.42
C ARG A 61 -7.45 8.58 7.42
N PHE A 62 -6.28 8.13 7.88
CA PHE A 62 -5.09 8.00 7.04
C PHE A 62 -5.04 6.71 6.21
N LEU A 63 -5.69 5.64 6.68
CA LEU A 63 -5.70 4.33 6.02
C LEU A 63 -6.93 4.09 5.15
N ARG A 64 -7.88 5.03 5.08
CA ARG A 64 -9.09 4.87 4.27
C ARG A 64 -8.79 4.83 2.77
N TYR A 65 -9.29 3.80 2.11
CA TYR A 65 -9.32 3.65 0.65
C TYR A 65 -10.59 2.92 0.20
N HIS A 66 -10.92 3.02 -1.08
CA HIS A 66 -11.96 2.23 -1.75
C HIS A 66 -11.33 1.12 -2.61
N GLU A 67 -11.99 -0.03 -2.73
CA GLU A 67 -11.48 -1.18 -3.50
C GLU A 67 -11.16 -0.85 -4.97
N ILE A 68 -11.91 0.07 -5.57
CA ILE A 68 -11.70 0.52 -6.95
C ILE A 68 -10.34 1.21 -7.14
N GLU A 69 -9.72 1.72 -6.08
CA GLU A 69 -8.44 2.40 -6.14
C GLU A 69 -7.28 1.43 -6.39
N HIS A 70 -7.47 0.12 -6.22
CA HIS A 70 -6.43 -0.86 -6.49
C HIS A 70 -6.02 -0.89 -7.98
N PRO A 71 -4.71 -1.07 -8.28
CA PRO A 71 -3.60 -1.21 -7.34
C PRO A 71 -3.18 0.11 -6.66
N LEU A 72 -3.04 0.07 -5.33
CA LEU A 72 -2.76 1.21 -4.45
C LEU A 72 -1.65 0.83 -3.45
N ALA A 73 -0.72 1.73 -3.19
CA ALA A 73 0.35 1.59 -2.21
C ALA A 73 0.27 2.69 -1.13
N LEU A 74 0.62 2.33 0.10
CA LEU A 74 0.72 3.25 1.24
C LEU A 74 2.17 3.72 1.40
N GLN A 75 2.38 5.01 1.63
CA GLN A 75 3.68 5.56 2.01
C GLN A 75 3.69 5.94 3.49
N LEU A 76 4.64 5.38 4.23
CA LEU A 76 4.88 5.68 5.64
C LEU A 76 6.20 6.44 5.81
N GLY A 77 6.18 7.53 6.57
CA GLY A 77 7.36 8.33 6.90
C GLY A 77 7.71 8.22 8.39
N GLY A 78 8.91 7.74 8.71
CA GLY A 78 9.38 7.61 10.08
C GLY A 78 10.89 7.45 10.14
N SER A 79 11.47 7.76 11.30
CA SER A 79 12.91 7.63 11.57
C SER A 79 13.24 6.56 12.61
N ASP A 80 12.23 5.98 13.26
CA ASP A 80 12.39 4.92 14.26
C ASP A 80 12.09 3.55 13.65
N PRO A 81 13.11 2.71 13.40
CA PRO A 81 12.89 1.36 12.86
C PRO A 81 12.22 0.42 13.87
N ALA A 82 12.34 0.66 15.19
CA ALA A 82 11.73 -0.17 16.22
C ALA A 82 10.22 0.10 16.36
N ALA A 83 9.76 1.31 16.00
CA ALA A 83 8.33 1.67 15.98
C ALA A 83 7.50 0.85 14.97
N HIS A 84 8.13 0.09 14.07
CA HIS A 84 7.46 -0.75 13.07
C HIS A 84 7.22 -2.20 13.52
N GLY A 85 7.54 -2.56 14.77
CA GLY A 85 7.27 -3.91 15.30
C GLY A 85 8.13 -5.01 14.68
N TRP A 86 9.28 -4.67 14.09
CA TRP A 86 10.24 -5.68 13.65
C TRP A 86 10.90 -6.31 14.88
N PRO A 87 10.80 -7.63 15.11
CA PRO A 87 11.45 -8.26 16.25
C PRO A 87 12.97 -8.06 16.12
N ASN A 88 13.59 -7.60 17.20
CA ASN A 88 15.04 -7.42 17.31
C ASN A 88 15.75 -8.70 16.81
N SER A 89 16.52 -8.58 15.74
CA SER A 89 17.27 -9.65 15.10
C SER A 89 18.49 -10.11 15.91
N SER A 90 18.45 -9.99 17.24
CA SER A 90 19.53 -10.35 18.15
C SER A 90 19.39 -11.75 18.74
N ASP A 91 18.27 -12.45 18.54
CA ASP A 91 17.96 -13.71 19.25
C ASP A 91 17.99 -14.97 18.36
N SER A 92 18.89 -15.00 17.38
CA SER A 92 19.21 -16.20 16.58
C SER A 92 20.71 -16.46 16.57
N MET A 93 21.30 -16.52 17.77
CA MET A 93 22.65 -17.05 17.97
C MET A 93 22.80 -17.63 19.38
N ARG A 94 21.83 -18.46 19.79
CA ARG A 94 21.97 -19.53 20.79
C ARG A 94 21.03 -20.68 20.43
#